data_AF-A0A7V4Q8M1-F1
#
_entry.id   AF-A0A7V4Q8M1-F1
#
_cell.length_a   1.000
_cell.length_b   1.000
_cell.length_c   1.000
_cell.angle_alpha   90.00
_cell.angle_beta   90.00
_cell.angle_gamma   90.00
#
_symmetry.space_group_name_H-M   'P 1'
#
loop_
_entity.id
_entity.type
_entity.pdbx_description
1 polymer ?
#
loop_
_entity_poly.entity_id
_entity_poly.type
_entity_poly.pdbx_seq_one_letter_code
_entity_poly.pdbx_strand_id
1 'polypeptide(L)' 'MSIDCEDQELLEGFLAETTELLEKLDDDLVSLEKSPDDSELMNRIFRSIHTVKGASSFLGFDQLVKVTHKTEDVLNRLR' A
#
# COMPACT_ATOMS: atom_id res chain seq x y z
N MET A 1 5.55 -16.61 21.92
CA MET A 1 5.52 -17.24 20.59
C MET A 1 6.80 -16.80 19.92
N SER A 2 7.74 -17.71 19.69
CA SER A 2 8.98 -17.39 19.01
C SER A 2 8.65 -17.22 17.53
N ILE A 3 8.88 -16.04 16.97
CA ILE A 3 8.90 -15.87 15.51
C ILE A 3 10.10 -16.68 15.02
N ASP A 4 9.89 -17.60 14.09
CA ASP A 4 10.99 -18.32 13.48
C ASP A 4 11.81 -17.39 12.57
N CYS A 5 13.05 -17.78 12.23
CA CYS A 5 13.95 -16.91 11.48
C CYS A 5 13.40 -16.58 10.07
N GLU A 6 12.63 -17.50 9.49
CA GLU A 6 12.00 -17.34 8.17
C GLU A 6 10.88 -16.29 8.21
N ASP A 7 10.01 -16.33 9.23
CA ASP A 7 8.98 -15.31 9.45
C ASP A 7 9.60 -13.93 9.71
N GLN A 8 10.77 -13.88 10.36
CA GLN A 8 11.47 -12.61 10.61
C GLN A 8 12.03 -12.00 9.32
N GLU A 9 12.72 -12.78 8.47
CA GLU A 9 13.23 -12.28 7.18
C GLU A 9 12.08 -11.80 6.28
N LEU A 10 10.97 -12.53 6.28
CA LEU A 10 9.79 -12.17 5.51
C LEU A 10 9.15 -10.86 6.03
N LEU A 11 9.08 -10.68 7.35
CA LEU A 11 8.61 -9.45 7.96
C LEU A 11 9.52 -8.26 7.65
N GLU A 12 10.84 -8.44 7.71
CA GLU A 12 11.81 -7.39 7.39
C GLU A 12 11.70 -6.96 5.92
N GLY A 13 11.58 -7.92 5.00
CA GLY A 13 11.34 -7.64 3.58
C GLY A 13 10.03 -6.87 3.35
N PHE A 14 8.95 -7.30 4.01
CA PHE A 14 7.67 -6.60 3.94
C PHE A 14 7.74 -5.17 4.45
N LEU A 15 8.41 -4.95 5.58
CA LEU A 15 8.55 -3.61 6.17
C LEU A 15 9.36 -2.71 5.25
N ALA A 16 10.46 -3.20 4.66
CA ALA A 16 11.27 -2.43 3.73
C ALA A 16 10.47 -2.05 2.46
N GLU A 17 9.88 -3.03 1.78
CA GLU A 17 9.12 -2.80 0.55
C GLU A 17 7.90 -1.88 0.79
N THR A 18 7.14 -2.13 1.86
CA THR A 18 5.96 -1.33 2.18
C THR A 18 6.35 0.10 2.55
N THR A 19 7.47 0.31 3.25
CA THR A 19 7.96 1.66 3.58
C THR A 19 8.30 2.43 2.30
N GLU A 20 9.06 1.84 1.38
CA GLU A 20 9.40 2.48 0.11
C GLU A 20 8.16 2.80 -0.74
N LEU A 21 7.18 1.88 -0.78
CA LEU A 21 5.90 2.10 -1.45
C LEU A 21 5.10 3.24 -0.84
N LEU A 22 5.09 3.36 0.49
CA LEU A 22 4.38 4.42 1.20
C LEU A 22 5.06 5.78 1.05
N GLU A 23 6.39 5.84 1.03
CA GLU A 23 7.13 7.08 0.73
C GLU A 23 6.79 7.58 -0.67
N LYS A 24 6.81 6.70 -1.67
CA LYS A 24 6.41 7.05 -3.03
C LYS A 24 4.94 7.47 -3.14
N LEU A 25 4.07 6.80 -2.38
CA LEU A 25 2.66 7.14 -2.32
C LEU A 25 2.45 8.56 -1.78
N ASP A 26 3.21 8.99 -0.76
CA ASP A 26 3.14 10.33 -0.19
C ASP A 26 3.47 11.39 -1.26
N ASP A 27 4.56 11.20 -2.02
CA ASP A 27 4.94 12.08 -3.13
C ASP A 27 3.88 12.13 -4.26
N ASP A 28 3.31 10.97 -4.61
CA ASP A 28 2.24 10.87 -5.61
C ASP A 28 0.97 11.59 -5.11
N LEU A 29 0.61 11.49 -3.82
CA LEU A 29 -0.53 12.20 -3.24
C LEU A 29 -0.34 13.72 -3.26
N VAL A 30 0.85 14.22 -2.86
CA VAL A 30 1.19 15.64 -2.98
C VAL A 30 1.13 16.14 -4.43
N SER A 31 1.52 15.29 -5.37
CA SER A 31 1.41 15.60 -6.80
C SER A 31 -0.05 15.64 -7.26
N LEU A 32 -0.92 14.79 -6.70
CA LEU A 32 -2.33 14.70 -7.07
C LEU A 32 -3.09 15.94 -6.61
N GLU A 33 -2.73 16.53 -5.46
CA GLU A 33 -3.29 17.81 -5.01
C GLU A 33 -3.10 18.93 -6.04
N LYS A 34 -2.00 18.89 -6.80
CA LYS A 34 -1.68 19.90 -7.84
C LYS A 34 -2.33 19.56 -9.18
N SER A 35 -2.55 18.28 -9.46
CA SER A 35 -3.05 17.76 -10.73
C SER A 35 -4.17 16.72 -10.50
N PRO A 36 -5.35 17.13 -10.00
CA PRO A 36 -6.39 16.20 -9.59
C PRO A 36 -7.00 15.39 -10.74
N ASP A 37 -6.93 15.88 -11.98
CA ASP A 37 -7.45 15.22 -13.17
C ASP A 37 -6.44 14.28 -13.85
N ASP A 38 -5.25 14.08 -13.26
CA ASP A 38 -4.23 13.17 -13.78
C ASP A 38 -4.61 11.70 -13.47
N SER A 39 -5.28 11.06 -14.42
CA SER A 39 -5.70 9.66 -14.32
C SER A 39 -4.54 8.68 -14.18
N GLU A 40 -3.37 8.99 -14.77
CA GLU A 40 -2.20 8.13 -14.65
C GLU A 40 -1.62 8.18 -13.24
N LEU A 41 -1.60 9.36 -12.63
CA LEU A 41 -1.23 9.53 -11.23
C LEU A 41 -2.21 8.82 -10.29
N MET A 42 -3.51 8.97 -10.50
CA MET A 42 -4.52 8.22 -9.74
C MET A 42 -4.33 6.70 -9.86
N ASN A 43 -4.04 6.20 -11.07
CA ASN A 43 -3.75 4.78 -11.28
C ASN A 43 -2.46 4.32 -10.59
N ARG A 44 -1.42 5.15 -10.50
CA ARG A 44 -0.20 4.83 -9.73
C ARG A 44 -0.51 4.69 -8.25
N ILE A 45 -1.22 5.66 -7.66
CA ILE A 45 -1.65 5.64 -6.25
C ILE A 45 -2.44 4.38 -5.93
N PHE A 46 -3.41 4.04 -6.78
CA PHE A 46 -4.22 2.83 -6.62
C PHE A 46 -3.35 1.57 -6.63
N ARG A 47 -2.40 1.46 -7.56
CA ARG A 47 -1.49 0.31 -7.64
C ARG A 47 -0.62 0.18 -6.40
N SER A 48 -0.10 1.28 -5.84
CA SER A 48 0.70 1.24 -4.60
C SER A 48 -0.11 0.64 -3.44
N ILE A 49 -1.33 1.12 -3.23
CA ILE A 49 -2.22 0.57 -2.17
C ILE A 49 -2.59 -0.89 -2.44
N HIS A 50 -2.84 -1.25 -3.70
CA HIS A 50 -3.15 -2.63 -4.10
C HIS A 50 -2.01 -3.59 -3.77
N THR A 51 -0.77 -3.18 -4.03
CA THR A 51 0.43 -3.97 -3.69
C THR A 51 0.55 -4.17 -2.18
N VAL A 52 0.37 -3.11 -1.38
CA VAL A 52 0.41 -3.22 0.09
C VAL A 52 -0.68 -4.15 0.63
N LYS A 53 -1.89 -4.11 0.05
CA LYS A 53 -2.97 -5.05 0.39
C LYS A 53 -2.59 -6.48 0.07
N GLY A 54 -2.01 -6.73 -1.10
CA GLY A 54 -1.56 -8.05 -1.55
C GLY A 54 -0.49 -8.62 -0.62
N ALA A 55 0.54 -7.84 -0.31
CA ALA A 55 1.60 -8.22 0.62
C ALA A 55 1.05 -8.46 2.05
N SER A 56 0.14 -7.61 2.53
CA SER A 56 -0.52 -7.80 3.83
C SER A 56 -1.38 -9.06 3.87
N SER A 57 -2.07 -9.39 2.77
CA SER A 57 -2.87 -10.61 2.67
C SER A 57 -2.00 -11.86 2.63
N PHE A 58 -0.83 -11.79 1.98
CA PHE A 58 0.14 -12.89 1.93
C PHE A 58 0.65 -13.25 3.33
N LEU A 59 0.87 -12.25 4.18
CA LEU A 59 1.35 -12.41 5.56
C LEU A 59 0.25 -12.67 6.59
N GLY A 60 -1.02 -12.68 6.18
CA GLY A 60 -2.14 -12.84 7.11
C GLY A 60 -2.39 -11.64 8.02
N PHE A 61 -1.96 -10.43 7.63
CA PHE A 61 -2.20 -9.20 8.37
C PHE A 61 -3.60 -8.64 8.14
N ASP A 62 -4.61 -9.33 8.69
CA ASP A 62 -6.04 -9.05 8.48
C ASP A 62 -6.45 -7.58 8.74
N GLN A 63 -5.82 -6.92 9.72
CA GLN A 63 -6.10 -5.52 10.00
C GLN A 63 -5.61 -4.61 8.88
N LEU A 64 -4.40 -4.84 8.36
CA LEU A 64 -3.86 -4.07 7.24
C LEU A 64 -4.66 -4.33 5.95
N VAL A 65 -5.09 -5.56 5.72
CA VAL A 65 -5.98 -5.90 4.58
C VAL A 65 -7.27 -5.09 4.66
N LYS A 66 -7.89 -4.98 5.84
CA LYS A 66 -9.11 -4.18 6.02
C LYS A 66 -8.89 -2.70 5.75
N VAL A 67 -7.78 -2.13 6.25
CA VAL A 67 -7.45 -0.72 6.05
C VAL A 67 -7.20 -0.43 4.57
N THR A 68 -6.32 -1.19 3.92
CA THR A 68 -5.99 -1.01 2.51
C THR A 68 -7.19 -1.21 1.58
N HIS A 69 -8.07 -2.17 1.88
CA HIS A 69 -9.33 -2.34 1.16
C HIS A 69 -10.25 -1.11 1.29
N LYS A 70 -10.36 -0.51 2.49
CA LYS A 70 -11.12 0.73 2.67
C LYS A 70 -10.48 1.91 1.96
N THR A 71 -9.15 1.95 1.86
CA THR A 71 -8.44 2.96 1.06
C THR A 71 -8.76 2.80 -0.43
N GLU A 72 -8.75 1.58 -0.97
CA GLU A 72 -9.17 1.33 -2.36
C GLU A 72 -10.62 1.76 -2.62
N ASP A 73 -11.55 1.50 -1.68
CA ASP A 73 -12.95 1.95 -1.79
C ASP A 73 -13.03 3.47 -1.95
N VAL A 74 -12.22 4.23 -1.20
CA VAL A 74 -12.16 5.70 -1.29
C VAL A 74 -11.54 6.13 -2.62
N LEU A 75 -10.41 5.55 -3.02
CA LEU A 75 -9.73 5.88 -4.27
C LEU A 75 -10.60 5.58 -5.50
N ASN A 76 -11.36 4.47 -5.47
CA ASN A 76 -12.31 4.13 -6.53
C ASN A 76 -13.45 5.15 -6.70
N ARG A 77 -13.75 5.95 -5.67
CA ARG A 77 -14.75 7.03 -5.77
C ARG A 77 -14.16 8.33 -6.31
N LEU A 78 -12.84 8.48 -6.29
CA LEU A 78 -12.12 9.64 -6.80
C LEU A 78 -11.71 9.47 -8.27
N ARG A 79 -11.61 8.21 -8.72
CA ARG A 79 -11.38 7.83 -10.11
C ARG A 79 -12.66 7.90 -10.94
#